data_AF-A0A9N8DN73-F1
#
_entry.id   AF-A0A9N8DN73-F1
#
_cell.length_a   1.000
_cell.length_b   1.000
_cell.length_c   1.000
_cell.angle_alpha   90.00
_cell.angle_beta   90.00
_cell.angle_gamma   90.00
#
_symmetry.space_group_name_H-M   'P 1'
#
loop_
_entity.id
_entity.type
_entity.pdbx_description
1 polymer ?
#
loop_
_entity_poly.entity_id
_entity_poly.type
_entity_poly.pdbx_seq_one_letter_code
_entity_poly.pdbx_strand_id
1 'polypeptide(L)'
;MCLPSREKVAYESAPPKHHPRTARRHYYDDDDEPRVSFQQDSNQVHFVSTSCSHAKTSAERHELWYNRDDIKEFRRQAANLGKRMREDPQSCAKEETRGLELRTSLHRQDRKQMIVKRILKAQEDDSTPEDLARIAQQHSIWSRKLALAQAHKDYYAAYHPNLTSVLPEMPALLDCGRDLSRNKRSLLGTSLEQSGRRVRCRMF
;
A
#
# COMPACT_ATOMS: atom_id res chain seq x y z
N MET A 1 -39.78 -30.36 -35.75
CA MET A 1 -38.71 -30.62 -34.77
C MET A 1 -39.00 -29.75 -33.55
N CYS A 2 -39.41 -30.33 -32.43
CA CYS A 2 -39.74 -29.61 -31.19
C CYS A 2 -38.46 -29.37 -30.38
N LEU A 3 -38.21 -28.11 -30.00
CA LEU A 3 -37.12 -27.76 -29.09
C LEU A 3 -37.55 -28.07 -27.64
N PRO A 4 -36.64 -28.61 -26.80
CA PRO A 4 -36.94 -28.90 -25.41
C PRO A 4 -37.12 -27.61 -24.62
N SER A 5 -38.21 -27.54 -23.85
CA SER A 5 -38.51 -26.43 -22.94
C SER A 5 -37.49 -26.39 -21.81
N ARG A 6 -36.85 -25.23 -21.64
CA ARG A 6 -35.92 -24.93 -20.54
C ARG A 6 -36.71 -24.81 -19.24
N GLU A 7 -36.62 -25.83 -18.39
CA GLU A 7 -37.03 -25.74 -16.99
C GLU A 7 -36.23 -24.66 -16.27
N LYS A 8 -36.94 -23.71 -15.65
CA LYS A 8 -36.35 -22.67 -14.81
C LYS A 8 -36.03 -23.28 -13.45
N VAL A 9 -34.76 -23.65 -13.24
CA VAL A 9 -34.27 -24.04 -11.91
C VAL A 9 -34.21 -22.79 -11.05
N ALA A 10 -35.12 -22.69 -10.08
CA ALA A 10 -35.09 -21.68 -9.04
C ALA A 10 -33.91 -21.98 -8.11
N TYR A 11 -32.84 -21.20 -8.20
CA TYR A 11 -31.74 -21.26 -7.24
C TYR A 11 -32.20 -20.60 -5.95
N GLU A 12 -32.43 -21.42 -4.93
CA GLU A 12 -32.67 -20.99 -3.56
C GLU A 12 -31.37 -20.38 -3.01
N SER A 13 -31.34 -19.06 -2.87
CA SER A 13 -30.17 -18.32 -2.41
C SER A 13 -29.87 -18.72 -0.97
N ALA A 14 -28.76 -19.45 -0.77
CA ALA A 14 -28.31 -19.81 0.57
C ALA A 14 -28.16 -18.55 1.44
N PRO A 15 -28.69 -18.55 2.68
CA PRO A 15 -28.64 -17.37 3.54
C PRO A 15 -27.19 -16.96 3.82
N PRO A 16 -26.89 -15.65 3.85
CA PRO A 16 -25.54 -15.14 4.04
C PRO A 16 -25.01 -15.62 5.39
N LYS A 17 -23.92 -16.40 5.35
CA LYS A 17 -23.19 -16.83 6.55
C LYS A 17 -22.57 -15.60 7.21
N HIS A 18 -23.25 -15.07 8.23
CA HIS A 18 -22.68 -14.07 9.13
C HIS A 18 -21.54 -14.71 9.92
N HIS A 19 -20.31 -14.59 9.43
CA HIS A 19 -19.14 -14.91 10.23
C HIS A 19 -19.05 -13.92 11.39
N PRO A 20 -19.09 -14.38 12.66
CA PRO A 20 -18.94 -13.49 13.81
C PRO A 20 -17.56 -12.83 13.72
N ARG A 21 -17.57 -11.51 13.53
CA ARG A 21 -16.37 -10.68 13.43
C ARG A 21 -15.80 -10.43 14.82
N THR A 22 -15.56 -11.48 15.59
CA THR A 22 -14.98 -11.40 16.94
C THR A 22 -13.50 -11.76 16.91
N ALA A 23 -12.73 -11.04 16.10
CA ALA A 23 -11.30 -10.91 16.35
C ALA A 23 -11.11 -9.69 17.26
N ARG A 24 -11.40 -9.87 18.55
CA ARG A 24 -11.00 -8.94 19.59
C ARG A 24 -9.47 -8.99 19.59
N ARG A 25 -8.83 -8.05 18.88
CA ARG A 25 -7.37 -7.88 18.92
C ARG A 25 -7.01 -7.66 20.38
N HIS A 26 -6.48 -8.70 21.02
CA HIS A 26 -5.66 -8.54 22.20
C HIS A 26 -4.50 -7.66 21.74
N TYR A 27 -4.56 -6.39 22.12
CA TYR A 27 -3.40 -5.52 22.10
C TYR A 27 -2.48 -6.10 23.18
N TYR A 28 -1.55 -6.94 22.76
CA TYR A 28 -0.39 -7.22 23.58
C TYR A 28 0.31 -5.87 23.83
N ASP A 29 0.76 -5.65 25.06
CA ASP A 29 1.69 -4.56 25.35
C ASP A 29 2.99 -4.86 24.58
N ASP A 30 3.07 -4.35 23.35
CA ASP A 30 4.17 -4.48 22.39
C ASP A 30 5.41 -3.68 22.84
N ASP A 31 5.92 -3.94 24.05
CA ASP A 31 7.15 -3.30 24.53
C ASP A 31 8.42 -3.95 23.93
N ASP A 32 8.29 -5.10 23.26
CA ASP A 32 9.43 -5.89 22.71
C ASP A 32 9.27 -6.34 21.25
N GLU A 33 8.53 -5.62 20.39
CA GLU A 33 8.58 -5.97 18.95
C GLU A 33 9.93 -5.54 18.33
N PRO A 34 10.72 -6.48 17.76
CA PRO A 34 12.00 -6.17 17.13
C PRO A 34 11.78 -5.25 15.93
N ARG A 35 12.29 -4.02 16.02
CA ARG A 35 12.22 -3.05 14.93
C ARG A 35 13.21 -3.41 13.84
N VAL A 36 12.71 -3.69 12.64
CA VAL A 36 13.53 -3.89 11.45
C VAL A 36 13.95 -2.53 10.90
N SER A 37 15.25 -2.27 10.81
CA SER A 37 15.79 -1.08 10.14
C SER A 37 16.40 -1.46 8.79
N PHE A 38 16.09 -0.68 7.75
CA PHE A 38 16.73 -0.82 6.44
C PHE A 38 17.82 0.24 6.32
N GLN A 39 19.08 -0.17 6.23
CA GLN A 39 20.18 0.74 5.90
C GLN A 39 20.08 1.14 4.43
N GLN A 40 20.38 2.40 4.14
CA GLN A 40 19.99 3.04 2.89
C GLN A 40 20.81 2.59 1.67
N ASP A 41 21.97 1.95 1.88
CA ASP A 41 22.96 1.71 0.82
C ASP A 41 23.48 0.26 0.71
N SER A 42 22.93 -0.70 1.46
CA SER A 42 23.29 -2.12 1.31
C SER A 42 22.03 -2.97 1.17
N ASN A 43 21.96 -3.77 0.10
CA ASN A 43 20.93 -4.81 -0.08
C ASN A 43 21.06 -5.97 0.95
N GLN A 44 21.74 -5.77 2.08
CA GLN A 44 21.88 -6.77 3.15
C GLN A 44 20.95 -6.43 4.32
N VAL A 45 20.10 -7.40 4.68
CA VAL A 45 19.23 -7.31 5.86
C VAL A 45 20.06 -7.70 7.08
N HIS A 46 20.56 -6.72 7.83
CA HIS A 46 21.18 -6.96 9.13
C HIS A 46 20.12 -6.83 10.24
N PHE A 47 20.05 -7.83 11.12
CA PHE A 47 19.31 -7.71 12.37
C PHE A 47 20.07 -6.74 13.29
N VAL A 48 19.59 -5.51 13.37
CA VAL A 48 20.11 -4.53 14.32
C VAL A 48 19.57 -4.89 15.70
N SER A 49 20.33 -5.68 16.46
CA SER A 49 20.16 -5.73 17.91
C SER A 49 20.42 -4.32 18.42
N THR A 50 19.36 -3.61 18.75
CA THR A 50 19.43 -2.23 19.21
C THR A 50 19.89 -2.28 20.67
N SER A 51 21.19 -2.51 20.89
CA SER A 51 21.81 -2.39 22.21
C SER A 51 21.89 -0.91 22.57
N CYS A 52 20.75 -0.33 22.96
CA CYS A 52 20.67 0.99 23.55
C CYS A 52 21.28 0.93 24.95
N SER A 53 22.59 1.12 25.04
CA SER A 53 23.39 0.97 26.26
C SER A 53 23.18 2.11 27.28
N HIS A 54 22.18 2.96 27.10
CA HIS A 54 21.75 3.96 28.08
C HIS A 54 20.26 3.74 28.32
N ALA A 55 19.94 2.73 29.13
CA ALA A 55 18.58 2.49 29.60
C ALA A 55 18.16 3.69 30.47
N LYS A 56 17.61 4.72 29.82
CA LYS A 56 16.91 5.81 30.51
C LYS A 56 15.86 5.20 31.42
N THR A 57 15.82 5.66 32.66
CA THR A 57 14.84 5.16 33.62
C THR A 57 13.43 5.32 33.05
N SER A 58 12.48 4.45 33.45
CA SER A 58 11.11 4.54 32.93
C SER A 58 10.53 5.95 33.09
N ALA A 59 10.90 6.64 34.18
CA ALA A 59 10.49 8.02 34.47
C ALA A 59 11.04 9.03 33.43
N GLU A 60 12.33 8.98 33.10
CA GLU A 60 12.94 9.88 32.10
C GLU A 60 12.39 9.65 30.68
N ARG A 61 11.98 8.42 30.37
CA ARG A 61 11.30 8.11 29.10
C ARG A 61 9.91 8.74 29.04
N HIS A 62 9.20 8.79 30.16
CA HIS A 62 7.89 9.45 30.27
C HIS A 62 7.95 10.97 30.20
N GLU A 63 9.08 11.58 30.55
CA GLU A 63 9.25 13.04 30.49
C GLU A 63 9.60 13.54 29.07
N LEU A 64 10.27 12.71 28.26
CA LEU A 64 10.70 13.06 26.91
C LEU A 64 9.67 12.71 25.82
N TRP A 65 8.68 11.87 26.12
CA TRP A 65 7.71 11.33 25.15
C TRP A 65 6.28 11.52 25.66
N TYR A 66 5.31 11.52 24.75
CA TYR A 66 3.88 11.58 25.10
C TYR A 66 3.51 10.49 26.13
N ASN A 67 2.68 10.84 27.11
CA ASN A 67 2.19 9.87 28.09
C ASN A 67 1.42 8.73 27.39
N ARG A 68 1.43 7.52 27.95
CA ARG A 68 0.66 6.38 27.41
C ARG A 68 -0.82 6.73 27.28
N ASP A 69 -1.35 7.51 28.21
CA ASP A 69 -2.74 7.94 28.16
C ASP A 69 -2.99 8.94 27.02
N ASP A 70 -2.07 9.86 26.76
CA ASP A 70 -2.14 10.77 25.61
C ASP A 70 -2.09 10.00 24.30
N ILE A 71 -1.22 9.00 24.19
CA ILE A 71 -1.12 8.14 23.00
C ILE A 71 -2.42 7.35 22.80
N LYS A 72 -3.00 6.79 23.87
CA LYS A 72 -4.28 6.06 23.80
C LYS A 72 -5.41 6.99 23.36
N GLU A 73 -5.49 8.17 23.95
CA GLU A 73 -6.51 9.16 23.62
C GLU A 73 -6.35 9.65 22.17
N PHE A 74 -5.12 9.97 21.74
CA PHE A 74 -4.81 10.30 20.37
C PHE A 74 -5.25 9.19 19.39
N ARG A 75 -4.92 7.93 19.68
CA ARG A 75 -5.36 6.77 18.86
C ARG A 75 -6.87 6.66 18.79
N ARG A 76 -7.58 6.91 19.90
CA ARG A 76 -9.05 6.91 19.97
C ARG A 76 -9.64 8.04 19.11
N GLN A 77 -9.12 9.25 19.25
CA GLN A 77 -9.54 10.41 18.44
C GLN A 77 -9.29 10.17 16.95
N ALA A 78 -8.11 9.70 16.58
CA ALA A 78 -7.76 9.35 15.20
C ALA A 78 -8.66 8.25 14.62
N ALA A 79 -9.05 7.26 15.42
CA ALA A 79 -9.99 6.22 15.01
C ALA A 79 -11.41 6.78 14.78
N ASN A 80 -11.89 7.63 15.70
CA ASN A 80 -13.21 8.28 15.59
C ASN A 80 -13.28 9.23 14.39
N LEU A 81 -12.23 10.02 14.19
CA LEU A 81 -12.08 10.86 13.01
C LEU A 81 -12.11 10.02 11.73
N GLY A 82 -11.33 8.93 11.67
CA GLY A 82 -11.37 8.02 10.54
C GLY A 82 -12.74 7.37 10.30
N LYS A 83 -13.57 7.21 11.33
CA LYS A 83 -14.97 6.76 11.20
C LYS A 83 -15.84 7.87 10.61
N ARG A 84 -15.79 9.09 11.17
CA ARG A 84 -16.50 10.27 10.64
C ARG A 84 -16.21 10.50 9.17
N MET A 85 -14.94 10.42 8.76
CA MET A 85 -14.53 10.64 7.36
C MET A 85 -15.09 9.61 6.38
N ARG A 86 -15.45 8.41 6.85
CA ARG A 86 -16.12 7.40 6.00
C ARG A 86 -17.62 7.63 5.92
N GLU A 87 -18.22 8.15 6.99
CA GLU A 87 -19.65 8.44 7.07
C GLU A 87 -20.00 9.70 6.28
N ASP A 88 -19.15 10.73 6.38
CA ASP A 88 -19.29 11.99 5.65
C ASP A 88 -17.93 12.54 5.21
N PRO A 89 -17.48 12.19 3.99
CA PRO A 89 -16.21 12.67 3.45
C PRO A 89 -16.18 14.18 3.22
N GLN A 90 -17.32 14.83 2.98
CA GLN A 90 -17.35 16.24 2.60
C GLN A 90 -17.18 17.16 3.82
N SER A 91 -17.81 16.85 4.96
CA SER A 91 -17.64 17.67 6.17
C SER A 91 -16.20 17.67 6.69
N CYS A 92 -15.51 16.53 6.58
CA CYS A 92 -14.13 16.39 7.03
C CYS A 92 -13.07 16.79 5.99
N ALA A 93 -13.45 17.20 4.77
CA ALA A 93 -12.49 17.62 3.75
C ALA A 93 -11.66 18.85 4.15
N LYS A 94 -12.14 19.63 5.13
CA LYS A 94 -11.47 20.83 5.65
C LYS A 94 -10.55 20.56 6.85
N GLU A 95 -10.68 19.40 7.49
CA GLU A 95 -9.80 19.04 8.61
C GLU A 95 -8.48 18.50 8.04
N GLU A 96 -7.42 19.32 8.04
CA GLU A 96 -6.08 18.91 7.62
C GLU A 96 -5.49 17.91 8.64
N THR A 97 -5.78 16.63 8.45
CA THR A 97 -5.33 15.60 9.39
C THR A 97 -4.03 14.99 8.88
N ARG A 98 -2.93 15.72 9.14
CA ARG A 98 -1.56 15.25 8.86
C ARG A 98 -1.32 13.89 9.55
N GLY A 99 -0.70 12.95 8.85
CA GLY A 99 -0.43 11.59 9.30
C GLY A 99 -1.59 10.59 9.17
N LEU A 100 -2.80 11.04 8.80
CA LEU A 100 -3.95 10.16 8.54
C LEU A 100 -4.24 9.99 7.05
N GLU A 101 -3.36 10.45 6.17
CA GLU A 101 -3.60 10.48 4.73
C GLU A 101 -3.81 9.07 4.17
N LEU A 102 -3.27 8.02 4.81
CA LEU A 102 -3.55 6.63 4.42
C LEU A 102 -5.03 6.25 4.57
N ARG A 103 -5.75 6.90 5.47
CA ARG A 103 -7.18 6.67 5.76
C ARG A 103 -8.10 7.72 5.14
N THR A 104 -7.55 8.86 4.74
CA THR A 104 -8.33 10.02 4.31
C THR A 104 -8.08 10.39 2.84
N SER A 105 -6.85 10.23 2.35
CA SER A 105 -6.51 10.50 0.96
C SER A 105 -6.88 9.29 0.09
N LEU A 106 -7.94 9.44 -0.70
CA LEU A 106 -8.33 8.46 -1.72
C LEU A 106 -7.15 8.09 -2.62
N HIS A 107 -6.39 9.08 -3.09
CA HIS A 107 -5.20 8.83 -3.91
C HIS A 107 -4.15 7.95 -3.20
N ARG A 108 -3.89 8.12 -1.89
CA ARG A 108 -2.95 7.24 -1.18
C ARG A 108 -3.54 5.83 -1.00
N GLN A 109 -4.83 5.71 -0.77
CA GLN A 109 -5.52 4.41 -0.70
C GLN A 109 -5.46 3.67 -2.03
N ASP A 110 -5.83 4.34 -3.12
CA ASP A 110 -5.82 3.78 -4.47
C ASP A 110 -4.43 3.31 -4.85
N ARG A 111 -3.40 4.11 -4.55
CA ARG A 111 -2.01 3.71 -4.78
C ARG A 111 -1.61 2.49 -3.97
N LYS A 112 -1.93 2.45 -2.68
CA LYS A 112 -1.66 1.27 -1.84
C LYS A 112 -2.34 0.03 -2.42
N GLN A 113 -3.62 0.13 -2.75
CA GLN A 113 -4.37 -0.97 -3.34
C GLN A 113 -3.79 -1.40 -4.69
N MET A 114 -3.38 -0.45 -5.54
CA MET A 114 -2.74 -0.72 -6.82
C MET A 114 -1.41 -1.47 -6.65
N ILE A 115 -0.56 -1.04 -5.71
CA ILE A 115 0.70 -1.71 -5.39
C ILE A 115 0.43 -3.16 -4.93
N VAL A 116 -0.50 -3.34 -4.00
CA VAL A 116 -0.89 -4.67 -3.51
C VAL A 116 -1.40 -5.55 -4.64
N LYS A 117 -2.32 -5.04 -5.47
CA LYS A 117 -2.86 -5.77 -6.63
C LYS A 117 -1.75 -6.19 -7.61
N ARG A 118 -0.75 -5.34 -7.84
CA ARG A 118 0.38 -5.68 -8.73
C ARG A 118 1.28 -6.77 -8.15
N ILE A 119 1.59 -6.69 -6.87
CA ILE A 119 2.42 -7.71 -6.21
C ILE A 119 1.69 -9.06 -6.25
N LEU A 120 0.40 -9.08 -5.90
CA LEU A 120 -0.42 -10.29 -5.98
C LEU A 120 -0.49 -10.81 -7.42
N LYS A 121 -0.68 -9.93 -8.40
CA LYS A 121 -0.74 -10.34 -9.80
C LYS A 121 0.59 -10.91 -10.30
N ALA A 122 1.71 -10.33 -9.90
CA ALA A 122 3.03 -10.86 -10.21
C ALA A 122 3.27 -12.23 -9.55
N GLN A 123 2.76 -12.42 -8.34
CA GLN A 123 2.83 -13.69 -7.63
C GLN A 123 1.97 -14.77 -8.32
N GLU A 124 0.78 -14.43 -8.82
CA GLU A 124 -0.06 -15.33 -9.62
C GLU A 124 0.60 -15.76 -10.95
N ASP A 125 1.46 -14.91 -11.52
CA ASP A 125 2.16 -15.16 -12.78
C ASP A 125 3.49 -15.94 -12.56
N ASP A 126 3.64 -16.66 -11.44
CA ASP A 126 4.83 -17.43 -11.06
C ASP A 126 6.15 -16.62 -11.09
N SER A 127 6.10 -15.32 -10.77
CA SER A 127 7.31 -14.50 -10.71
C SER A 127 8.24 -14.97 -9.57
N THR A 128 9.55 -14.89 -9.76
CA THR A 128 10.49 -15.31 -8.72
C THR A 128 10.42 -14.37 -7.50
N PRO A 129 10.84 -14.83 -6.30
CA PRO A 129 10.90 -13.97 -5.12
C PRO A 129 11.70 -12.68 -5.33
N GLU A 130 12.78 -12.75 -6.11
CA GLU A 130 13.63 -11.60 -6.47
C GLU A 130 12.86 -10.58 -7.32
N ASP A 131 12.01 -11.05 -8.23
CA ASP A 131 11.16 -10.18 -9.05
C ASP A 131 10.11 -9.46 -8.21
N LEU A 132 9.47 -10.16 -7.27
CA LEU A 132 8.52 -9.58 -6.33
C LEU A 132 9.19 -8.52 -5.45
N ALA A 133 10.39 -8.81 -4.92
CA ALA A 133 11.17 -7.88 -4.13
C ALA A 133 11.52 -6.62 -4.93
N ARG A 134 11.93 -6.78 -6.19
CA ARG A 134 12.22 -5.67 -7.10
C ARG A 134 10.99 -4.79 -7.36
N ILE A 135 9.83 -5.39 -7.61
CA ILE A 135 8.56 -4.67 -7.79
C ILE A 135 8.20 -3.89 -6.52
N ALA A 136 8.30 -4.53 -5.35
CA ALA A 136 8.03 -3.88 -4.07
C ALA A 136 9.01 -2.72 -3.78
N GLN A 137 10.29 -2.89 -4.10
CA GLN A 137 11.31 -1.86 -3.95
C GLN A 137 11.04 -0.65 -4.85
N GLN A 138 10.72 -0.87 -6.13
CA GLN A 138 10.35 0.20 -7.06
C GLN A 138 9.16 1.02 -6.55
N HIS A 139 8.11 0.34 -6.07
CA HIS A 139 6.95 1.01 -5.50
C HIS A 139 7.24 1.74 -4.19
N SER A 140 8.18 1.23 -3.39
CA SER A 140 8.67 1.89 -2.16
C SER A 140 9.43 3.19 -2.47
N ILE A 141 10.34 3.15 -3.46
CA ILE A 141 11.07 4.33 -3.94
C ILE A 141 10.09 5.39 -4.44
N TRP A 142 9.12 4.98 -5.25
CA TRP A 142 8.10 5.88 -5.77
C TRP A 142 7.25 6.51 -4.65
N SER A 143 6.79 5.70 -3.70
CA SER A 143 6.03 6.19 -2.55
C SER A 143 6.82 7.20 -1.72
N ARG A 144 8.13 6.99 -1.55
CA ARG A 144 9.03 7.91 -0.84
C ARG A 144 9.16 9.25 -1.56
N LYS A 145 9.39 9.24 -2.88
CA LYS A 145 9.47 10.47 -3.69
C LYS A 145 8.21 11.31 -3.58
N LEU A 146 7.05 10.66 -3.66
CA LEU A 146 5.78 11.35 -3.55
C LEU A 146 5.54 11.90 -2.13
N ALA A 147 5.86 11.13 -1.09
CA ALA A 147 5.75 11.60 0.29
C ALA A 147 6.62 12.83 0.54
N LEU A 148 7.86 12.82 0.04
CA LEU A 148 8.79 13.95 0.12
C LEU A 148 8.23 15.19 -0.59
N ALA A 149 7.69 15.02 -1.80
CA ALA A 149 7.09 16.13 -2.53
C ALA A 149 5.85 16.71 -1.83
N GLN A 150 5.01 15.86 -1.24
CA GLN A 150 3.88 16.33 -0.43
C GLN A 150 4.38 17.07 0.81
N ALA A 151 5.39 16.54 1.51
CA ALA A 151 5.96 17.19 2.67
C ALA A 151 6.54 18.57 2.33
N HIS A 152 7.17 18.73 1.16
CA HIS A 152 7.59 20.04 0.68
C HIS A 152 6.39 20.98 0.52
N LYS A 153 5.34 20.56 -0.18
CA LYS A 153 4.12 21.38 -0.33
C LYS A 153 3.55 21.79 1.03
N ASP A 154 3.45 20.86 1.97
CA ASP A 154 2.90 21.09 3.30
C ASP A 154 3.78 22.06 4.12
N TYR A 155 5.11 21.99 3.94
CA TYR A 155 6.06 22.92 4.56
C TYR A 155 5.88 24.34 4.01
N TYR A 156 5.88 24.52 2.68
CA TYR A 156 5.71 25.84 2.08
C TYR A 156 4.33 26.43 2.36
N ALA A 157 3.27 25.63 2.34
CA ALA A 157 1.93 26.10 2.70
C ALA A 157 1.88 26.64 4.15
N ALA A 158 2.61 26.01 5.08
CA ALA A 158 2.63 26.42 6.48
C ALA A 158 3.52 27.64 6.75
N TYR A 159 4.72 27.71 6.16
CA TYR A 159 5.74 28.70 6.52
C TYR A 159 5.94 29.81 5.46
N HIS A 160 5.58 29.55 4.20
CA HIS A 160 5.82 30.45 3.07
C HIS A 160 4.64 30.45 2.09
N PRO A 161 3.43 30.86 2.52
CA PRO A 161 2.22 30.73 1.71
C PRO A 161 2.33 31.40 0.33
N ASN A 162 3.05 32.53 0.26
CA ASN A 162 3.29 33.27 -0.99
C ASN A 162 4.13 32.51 -2.03
N LEU A 163 4.88 31.48 -1.61
CA LEU A 163 5.71 30.65 -2.50
C LEU A 163 4.99 29.37 -2.95
N THR A 164 3.81 29.06 -2.40
CA THR A 164 3.08 27.81 -2.69
C THR A 164 2.70 27.69 -4.16
N SER A 165 2.40 28.80 -4.83
CA SER A 165 2.03 28.86 -6.26
C SER A 165 3.21 28.62 -7.20
N VAL A 166 4.45 28.79 -6.72
CA VAL A 166 5.69 28.64 -7.51
C VAL A 166 6.21 27.20 -7.45
N LEU A 167 5.71 26.39 -6.51
CA LEU A 167 6.16 25.01 -6.40
C LEU A 167 5.82 24.23 -7.66
N PRO A 168 6.80 23.53 -8.27
CA PRO A 168 6.55 22.68 -9.41
C PRO A 168 5.36 21.77 -9.12
N GLU A 169 4.36 21.85 -9.97
CA GLU A 169 3.27 20.89 -9.92
C GLU A 169 3.92 19.53 -10.09
N MET A 170 3.78 18.69 -9.06
CA MET A 170 4.39 17.38 -9.06
C MET A 170 4.04 16.73 -10.39
N PRO A 171 5.04 16.37 -11.23
CA PRO A 171 4.75 15.84 -12.54
C PRO A 171 3.74 14.74 -12.34
N ALA A 172 2.63 14.80 -13.08
CA ALA A 172 1.64 13.75 -13.08
C ALA A 172 2.41 12.48 -13.42
N LEU A 173 2.80 11.73 -12.37
CA LEU A 173 3.79 10.66 -12.41
C LEU A 173 3.08 9.39 -12.92
N LEU A 174 2.30 9.62 -13.97
CA LEU A 174 1.63 8.70 -14.84
C LEU A 174 2.74 7.96 -15.56
N ASP A 175 2.90 6.68 -15.20
CA ASP A 175 3.47 5.61 -16.03
C ASP A 175 4.57 4.74 -15.44
N CYS A 176 4.80 4.76 -14.12
CA CYS A 176 5.42 3.59 -13.47
C CYS A 176 4.54 2.30 -13.59
N GLY A 177 3.41 2.36 -14.30
CA GLY A 177 2.57 1.21 -14.64
C GLY A 177 2.68 0.63 -16.03
N ARG A 178 3.04 1.42 -17.04
CA ARG A 178 3.00 0.92 -18.43
C ARG A 178 4.26 0.12 -18.78
N ASP A 179 5.38 0.41 -18.14
CA ASP A 179 6.66 -0.18 -18.54
C ASP A 179 6.83 -1.64 -18.13
N LEU A 180 6.16 -2.09 -17.05
CA LEU A 180 6.27 -3.48 -16.60
C LEU A 180 5.58 -4.48 -17.55
N SER A 181 4.50 -4.08 -18.23
CA SER A 181 3.80 -4.94 -19.20
C SER A 181 4.62 -5.15 -20.49
N ARG A 182 5.48 -4.19 -20.86
CA ARG A 182 6.30 -4.30 -22.06
C ARG A 182 7.49 -5.26 -21.90
N ASN A 183 8.00 -5.47 -20.69
CA ASN A 183 9.24 -6.21 -20.50
C ASN A 183 9.09 -7.74 -20.64
N LYS A 184 7.91 -8.32 -20.41
CA LYS A 184 7.70 -9.77 -20.60
C LYS A 184 7.65 -10.21 -22.08
N ARG A 185 7.34 -9.31 -23.02
CA ARG A 185 7.36 -9.65 -24.48
C ARG A 185 8.74 -9.56 -25.11
N SER A 186 9.69 -8.85 -24.49
CA SER A 186 11.03 -8.65 -25.03
C SER A 186 11.94 -9.88 -24.85
N LEU A 187 11.76 -10.63 -23.77
CA LEU A 187 12.65 -11.76 -23.42
C LEU A 187 12.28 -13.11 -24.05
N LEU A 188 11.07 -13.26 -24.60
CA LEU A 188 10.64 -14.49 -25.29
C LEU A 188 10.73 -14.38 -26.82
N GLY A 189 11.21 -13.26 -27.37
CA GLY A 189 11.10 -12.93 -28.79
C GLY A 189 12.34 -13.08 -29.66
N THR A 190 13.53 -13.38 -29.13
CA THR A 190 14.78 -13.35 -29.92
C THR A 190 15.56 -14.66 -29.99
N SER A 191 15.00 -15.79 -29.57
CA SER A 191 15.70 -17.09 -29.63
C SER A 191 14.83 -18.23 -30.14
N LEU A 192 14.09 -18.04 -31.24
CA LEU A 192 13.49 -19.17 -31.98
C LEU A 192 13.24 -18.90 -33.47
N GLU A 193 14.13 -18.16 -34.14
CA GLU A 193 14.19 -18.15 -35.62
C GLU A 193 15.34 -19.06 -36.08
N GLN A 194 15.21 -20.37 -35.84
CA GLN A 194 16.00 -21.39 -36.54
C GLN A 194 15.40 -22.80 -36.40
N SER A 195 14.12 -23.00 -36.71
CA SER A 195 13.71 -24.23 -37.41
C SER A 195 12.31 -24.06 -38.00
N GLY A 196 12.25 -24.05 -39.33
CA GLY A 196 10.99 -24.03 -40.05
C GLY A 196 10.20 -25.32 -39.81
N ARG A 197 8.95 -25.20 -39.38
CA ARG A 197 7.87 -26.17 -39.63
C ARG A 197 6.53 -25.46 -39.42
N ARG A 198 5.89 -25.07 -40.53
CA ARG A 198 4.48 -24.66 -40.56
C ARG A 198 3.61 -25.89 -40.29
N VAL A 199 2.85 -25.89 -39.19
CA VAL A 199 1.74 -26.82 -39.00
C VAL A 199 0.44 -26.06 -39.26
N ARG A 200 -0.29 -26.45 -40.31
CA ARG A 200 -1.65 -25.99 -40.58
C ARG A 200 -2.61 -26.78 -39.69
N CYS A 201 -3.27 -26.12 -38.73
CA CYS A 201 -4.44 -26.69 -38.09
C CYS A 201 -5.66 -26.50 -39.01
N ARG A 202 -6.24 -27.62 -39.46
CA ARG A 202 -7.58 -27.68 -40.06
C ARG A 202 -8.60 -27.60 -38.93
N MET A 203 -9.53 -26.65 -39.02
CA MET A 203 -10.73 -26.60 -38.18
C MET A 203 -11.76 -27.58 -38.76
N PHE A 204 -12.34 -28.39 -37.88
CA PHE A 204 -13.62 -29.09 -38.11
C PHE A 204 -14.69 -28.37 -37.30
#